data_AF-A0A383DSE7-F1
#
_entry.id   AF-A0A383DSE7-F1
#
_cell.length_a   1.000
_cell.length_b   1.000
_cell.length_c   1.000
_cell.angle_alpha   90.00
_cell.angle_beta   90.00
_cell.angle_gamma   90.00
#
_symmetry.space_group_name_H-M   'P 1'
#
loop_
_entity.id
_entity.type
_entity.pdbx_description
1 polymer ?
#
loop_
_entity_poly.entity_id
_entity_poly.type
_entity_poly.pdbx_seq_one_letter_code
_entity_poly.pdbx_strand_id
1 'polypeptide(L)'
;MIRIPDSNADLLKQCEVHTFRASGKGGQHVNKTESAVRITHRETKIVLTCQDERSQHRNKEIALDRLRKKLEALNKKRKKRIPTRATR
;
A
#
# COMPACT_ATOMS: atom_id res chain seq x y z
N MET A 1 -7.54 -18.39 3.64
CA MET A 1 -6.35 -17.58 3.93
C MET A 1 -5.79 -17.11 2.60
N ILE A 2 -5.44 -15.84 2.49
CA ILE A 2 -4.86 -15.25 1.27
C ILE A 2 -3.42 -15.74 1.17
N ARG A 3 -3.01 -16.27 0.01
CA ARG A 3 -1.62 -16.70 -0.24
C ARG A 3 -0.81 -15.44 -0.58
N ILE A 4 0.09 -15.05 0.32
CA ILE A 4 0.99 -13.91 0.09
C ILE A 4 2.33 -14.49 -0.37
N PRO A 5 2.83 -14.13 -1.56
CA PRO A 5 4.16 -14.55 -2.00
C PRO A 5 5.26 -13.89 -1.15
N ASP A 6 6.36 -14.61 -0.95
CA ASP A 6 7.46 -14.16 -0.09
C ASP A 6 8.28 -13.01 -0.71
N SER A 7 8.33 -12.97 -2.05
CA SER A 7 9.09 -11.99 -2.83
C SER A 7 8.23 -10.82 -3.32
N ASN A 8 8.79 -9.60 -3.21
CA ASN A 8 8.17 -8.39 -3.73
C ASN A 8 8.00 -8.42 -5.25
N ALA A 9 8.88 -9.11 -5.98
CA ALA A 9 8.81 -9.23 -7.43
C ALA A 9 7.58 -10.04 -7.87
N ASP A 10 7.25 -11.10 -7.14
CA ASP A 10 6.09 -11.94 -7.45
C ASP A 10 4.78 -11.29 -7.03
N LEU A 11 4.78 -10.59 -5.87
CA LEU A 11 3.62 -9.77 -5.47
C LEU A 11 3.33 -8.69 -6.53
N LEU A 12 4.38 -8.08 -7.09
CA LEU A 12 4.23 -7.09 -8.14
C LEU A 12 3.60 -7.65 -9.42
N LYS A 13 3.91 -8.90 -9.81
CA LYS A 13 3.28 -9.55 -10.98
C LYS A 13 1.77 -9.75 -10.82
N GLN A 14 1.29 -9.86 -9.58
CA GLN A 14 -0.13 -9.99 -9.24
C GLN A 14 -0.84 -8.64 -9.16
N CYS A 15 -0.09 -7.54 -9.28
CA CYS A 15 -0.60 -6.19 -9.16
C CYS A 15 -0.58 -5.45 -10.50
N GLU A 16 -1.58 -4.59 -10.68
CA GLU A 16 -1.58 -3.58 -11.74
C GLU A 16 -1.00 -2.28 -11.16
N VAL A 17 -0.02 -1.70 -11.84
CA VAL A 17 0.66 -0.48 -11.41
C VAL A 17 0.37 0.63 -12.38
N HIS A 18 -0.15 1.74 -11.84
CA HIS A 18 -0.39 2.97 -12.59
C HIS A 18 0.42 4.10 -11.97
N THR A 19 1.19 4.80 -12.78
CA THR A 19 1.86 6.05 -12.41
C THR A 19 0.96 7.23 -12.74
N PHE A 20 0.96 8.24 -11.89
CA PHE A 20 0.19 9.47 -12.10
C PHE A 20 0.86 10.65 -11.41
N ARG A 21 0.38 11.86 -11.72
CA ARG A 21 0.86 13.10 -11.09
C ARG A 21 0.36 13.17 -9.66
N ALA A 22 1.25 13.49 -8.72
CA ALA A 22 0.88 13.65 -7.32
C ALA A 22 -0.16 14.77 -7.17
N SER A 23 -1.13 14.55 -6.29
CA SER A 23 -2.21 15.51 -6.05
C SER A 23 -1.86 16.41 -4.87
N GLY A 24 -1.97 17.74 -5.04
CA GLY A 24 -1.77 18.70 -3.95
C GLY A 24 -1.21 20.06 -4.40
N LYS A 25 -1.21 21.04 -3.48
CA LYS A 25 -0.54 22.34 -3.65
C LYS A 25 0.98 22.12 -3.54
N GLY A 26 1.59 21.61 -4.60
CA GLY A 26 3.04 21.39 -4.69
C GLY A 26 3.74 22.46 -5.54
N GLY A 27 5.07 22.49 -5.47
CA GLY A 27 5.90 23.30 -6.37
C GLY A 27 5.91 22.76 -7.80
N GLN A 28 6.63 23.45 -8.69
CA GLN A 28 6.74 23.09 -10.12
C GLN A 28 7.10 21.63 -10.36
N HIS A 29 7.98 21.06 -9.52
CA HIS A 29 8.41 19.66 -9.62
C HIS A 29 7.28 18.65 -9.35
N VAL A 30 6.44 18.89 -8.34
CA VAL A 30 5.29 18.02 -8.00
C VAL A 30 4.24 18.07 -9.09
N ASN A 31 4.05 19.26 -9.67
CA ASN A 31 3.09 19.44 -10.75
C ASN A 31 3.58 18.76 -12.03
N LYS A 32 4.87 18.81 -12.41
CA LYS A 32 5.30 18.29 -13.71
C LYS A 32 5.59 16.79 -13.74
N THR A 33 6.04 16.21 -12.63
CA THR A 33 6.58 14.84 -12.59
C THR A 33 5.53 13.82 -12.14
N GLU A 34 5.42 12.71 -12.87
CA GLU A 34 4.56 11.57 -12.51
C GLU A 34 5.22 10.68 -11.44
N SER A 35 5.40 11.22 -10.24
CA SER A 35 6.05 10.49 -9.15
C SER A 35 5.10 9.60 -8.35
N ALA A 36 3.78 9.85 -8.39
CA ALA A 36 2.82 9.09 -7.60
C ALA A 36 2.51 7.73 -8.24
N VAL A 37 2.35 6.71 -7.39
CA VAL A 37 2.10 5.33 -7.82
C VAL A 37 0.83 4.80 -7.19
N ARG A 38 -0.03 4.22 -8.02
CA ARG A 38 -1.21 3.44 -7.61
C ARG A 38 -0.95 1.98 -7.93
N ILE A 39 -1.15 1.12 -6.94
CA ILE A 39 -1.02 -0.34 -7.07
C ILE A 39 -2.37 -0.96 -6.75
N THR A 40 -2.88 -1.77 -7.66
CA THR A 40 -4.14 -2.52 -7.51
C THR A 40 -3.82 -4.00 -7.48
N HIS A 41 -4.11 -4.67 -6.36
CA HIS A 41 -3.96 -6.12 -6.28
C HIS A 41 -5.16 -6.82 -6.91
N ARG A 42 -4.93 -7.66 -7.93
CA ARG A 42 -6.00 -8.24 -8.75
C ARG A 42 -6.93 -9.16 -7.96
N GLU A 43 -6.37 -10.03 -7.10
CA GLU A 43 -7.16 -11.04 -6.39
C GLU A 43 -8.02 -10.44 -5.28
N THR A 44 -7.45 -9.53 -4.48
CA THR A 44 -8.15 -8.93 -3.33
C THR A 44 -8.85 -7.62 -3.66
N LYS A 45 -8.67 -7.09 -4.88
CA LYS A 45 -9.16 -5.79 -5.34
C LYS A 45 -8.76 -4.63 -4.42
N ILE A 46 -7.69 -4.79 -3.65
CA ILE A 46 -7.17 -3.74 -2.78
C ILE A 46 -6.40 -2.75 -3.64
N VAL A 47 -6.84 -1.49 -3.59
CA VAL A 47 -6.15 -0.38 -4.22
C VAL A 47 -5.38 0.39 -3.16
N LEU A 48 -4.10 0.64 -3.43
CA LEU A 48 -3.24 1.49 -2.63
C LEU A 48 -2.58 2.54 -3.51
N THR A 49 -2.36 3.71 -2.92
CA THR A 49 -1.70 4.84 -3.57
C THR A 49 -0.59 5.36 -2.67
N CYS A 50 0.56 5.70 -3.25
CA CYS A 50 1.69 6.27 -2.55
C CYS A 50 2.28 7.43 -3.36
N GLN A 51 2.47 8.57 -2.70
CA GLN A 51 3.02 9.80 -3.27
C GLN A 51 3.98 10.49 -2.29
N ASP A 52 4.53 9.71 -1.34
CA ASP A 52 5.30 10.23 -0.20
C ASP A 52 6.69 10.74 -0.64
N GLU A 53 7.28 10.07 -1.63
CA GLU A 53 8.63 10.34 -2.12
C GLU A 53 8.62 11.02 -3.49
N ARG A 54 9.74 11.68 -3.81
CA ARG A 54 9.92 12.34 -5.12
C ARG A 54 10.16 11.37 -6.28
N SER A 55 10.51 10.11 -5.99
CA SER A 55 10.85 9.08 -6.97
C SER A 55 9.74 8.04 -7.09
N GLN A 56 9.33 7.73 -8.33
CA GLN A 56 8.35 6.69 -8.62
C GLN A 56 8.78 5.30 -8.10
N HIS A 57 10.08 4.98 -8.19
CA HIS A 57 10.59 3.67 -7.78
C HIS A 57 10.45 3.49 -6.27
N ARG A 58 10.74 4.55 -5.52
CA ARG A 58 10.62 4.54 -4.07
C ARG A 58 9.16 4.46 -3.63
N ASN A 59 8.28 5.21 -4.29
CA ASN A 59 6.84 5.11 -4.04
C ASN A 59 6.27 3.72 -4.37
N LYS A 60 6.80 3.04 -5.40
CA LYS A 60 6.42 1.67 -5.73
C LYS A 60 6.85 0.68 -4.64
N GLU A 61 8.08 0.76 -4.14
CA GLU A 61 8.56 -0.07 -3.04
C GLU A 61 7.72 0.13 -1.77
N ILE A 62 7.45 1.38 -1.39
CA ILE A 62 6.63 1.72 -0.23
C ILE A 62 5.20 1.20 -0.39
N ALA A 63 4.61 1.35 -1.58
CA ALA A 63 3.28 0.85 -1.88
C ALA A 63 3.20 -0.69 -1.78
N LEU A 64 4.23 -1.42 -2.23
CA LEU A 64 4.31 -2.88 -2.11
C LEU A 64 4.44 -3.33 -0.65
N ASP A 65 5.28 -2.67 0.16
CA ASP A 65 5.41 -2.96 1.59
C ASP A 65 4.08 -2.73 2.33
N ARG A 66 3.39 -1.62 2.04
CA ARG A 66 2.05 -1.33 2.58
C ARG A 66 1.02 -2.37 2.15
N LEU A 67 1.07 -2.81 0.89
CA LEU A 67 0.19 -3.85 0.38
C LEU A 67 0.39 -5.15 1.14
N ARG A 68 1.64 -5.60 1.30
CA ARG A 68 1.99 -6.82 2.04
C ARG A 68 1.46 -6.76 3.47
N LYS A 69 1.74 -5.68 4.21
CA LYS A 69 1.23 -5.48 5.58
C LYS A 69 -0.29 -5.55 5.65
N LYS A 70 -0.98 -4.99 4.66
CA LYS A 70 -2.44 -5.00 4.60
C LYS A 70 -3.00 -6.40 4.31
N LEU A 71 -2.37 -7.16 3.43
CA LEU A 71 -2.71 -8.56 3.16
C LEU A 71 -2.47 -9.45 4.40
N GLU A 72 -1.34 -9.25 5.10
CA GLU A 72 -1.04 -9.97 6.35
C GLU A 72 -2.04 -9.64 7.45
N ALA A 73 -2.44 -8.37 7.58
CA ALA A 73 -3.44 -7.94 8.54
C ALA A 73 -4.82 -8.57 8.26
N LEU A 74 -5.18 -8.77 6.99
CA LEU A 74 -6.41 -9.48 6.61
C LEU A 74 -6.37 -10.97 6.95
N ASN A 75 -5.19 -11.59 6.85
CA ASN A 75 -5.00 -12.97 7.27
C ASN A 75 -5.02 -13.16 8.80
N LYS A 76 -4.63 -12.14 9.56
CA LYS A 76 -4.65 -12.18 11.03
C LYS A 76 -6.08 -12.00 11.55
N LYS A 77 -6.58 -12.97 12.32
CA LYS A 77 -7.82 -12.79 13.10
C LYS A 77 -7.61 -11.66 14.13
N ARG A 78 -8.51 -10.67 14.14
CA ARG A 78 -8.49 -9.61 15.15
C ARG A 78 -8.61 -10.26 16.53
N LYS A 79 -7.64 -10.01 17.42
CA LYS A 79 -7.75 -10.43 18.82
C LYS A 79 -8.98 -9.74 19.41
N LYS A 80 -9.88 -10.51 20.02
CA LYS A 80 -11.04 -9.93 20.73
C LYS A 80 -10.50 -9.03 21.84
N ARG A 81 -10.95 -7.78 21.87
CA ARG A 81 -10.62 -6.87 22.98
C ARG A 81 -11.30 -7.42 24.22
N ILE A 82 -10.52 -7.82 25.23
CA ILE A 82 -11.04 -8.19 26.54
C ILE A 82 -11.32 -6.88 27.28
N PRO A 83 -12.55 -6.62 27.75
CA PRO A 83 -12.85 -5.42 28.52
C PRO A 83 -12.09 -5.47 29.85
N THR A 84 -11.43 -4.38 30.21
CA THR A 84 -10.82 -4.22 31.54
C THR A 84 -11.93 -3.98 32.56
N ARG A 85 -11.79 -4.55 33.77
CA ARG A 85 -12.71 -4.26 34.88
C ARG A 85 -12.51 -2.81 35.33
N ALA A 86 -13.60 -2.14 35.72
CA ALA A 86 -13.53 -0.79 36.29
C ALA A 86 -12.79 -0.83 37.65
N THR A 87 -11.92 0.16 37.89
CA THR A 87 -11.29 0.37 39.19
C THR A 87 -12.35 0.87 40.17
N ARG A 88 -12.39 0.29 41.38
CA ARG A 88 -13.31 0.67 42.47
C ARG A 88 -12.72 1.77 43.34
#